data_AF-A0A426XC84-F1
#
_entry.id   AF-A0A426XC84-F1
#
_cell.length_a   1.000
_cell.length_b   1.000
_cell.length_c   1.000
_cell.angle_alpha   90.00
_cell.angle_beta   90.00
_cell.angle_gamma   90.00
#
_symmetry.space_group_name_H-M   'P 1'
#
loop_
_entity.id
_entity.type
_entity.pdbx_description
1 polymer ?
#
loop_
_entity_poly.entity_id
_entity_poly.type
_entity_poly.pdbx_seq_one_letter_code
_entity_poly.pdbx_strand_id
1 'polypeptide(L)'
;SVQRKASAPRDGVLTVNRCRPSLSYTSSKSKDRRVEAMRAFPQKPLFAAAAVAAIVAGALLVSSFLVGADRGLFCSISPVFSRISFGGGGGTDTTEQLAEALLYYATTSAVPQQSRAEIRLTLDVLRRRGPCNFLVFGLGRDSRMWAAMNAGGTTLFLEEDSEWYELVLKTSPMLRAHHVKYRTRLDESDKLLRGYRKEAECRPGAADGISGLQRNGGCPLALVGLPREVYEREWDVVMIDAPKGYFPSAPGRMAAIYSATVMARGRRGEGDTDVFLHDVDRKVEKAYGLEFLCKKHRVGATGRLWHFRIPPVKANETTTAETFC
;
A
#
# COMPACT_ATOMS: atom_id res chain seq x y z
N SER A 1 -67.66 16.00 43.52
CA SER A 1 -67.93 14.82 42.69
C SER A 1 -66.60 14.33 42.13
N VAL A 2 -65.84 13.49 42.85
CA VAL A 2 -65.90 12.00 42.85
C VAL A 2 -65.37 11.47 41.50
N GLN A 3 -64.40 10.55 41.33
CA GLN A 3 -63.45 9.83 42.18
C GLN A 3 -62.55 8.99 41.23
N ARG A 4 -61.37 8.58 41.70
CA ARG A 4 -60.40 7.66 41.05
C ARG A 4 -61.03 6.37 40.52
N LYS A 5 -60.41 5.73 39.51
CA LYS A 5 -60.20 4.26 39.53
C LYS A 5 -59.04 3.79 38.65
N ALA A 6 -58.16 3.01 39.28
CA ALA A 6 -57.18 2.13 38.68
C ALA A 6 -57.83 0.76 38.38
N SER A 7 -57.30 0.01 37.40
CA SER A 7 -57.29 -1.47 37.40
C SER A 7 -56.50 -2.05 36.21
N ALA A 8 -55.33 -2.63 36.49
CA ALA A 8 -54.96 -3.99 36.04
C ALA A 8 -55.48 -4.98 37.13
N PRO A 9 -55.43 -6.34 37.04
CA PRO A 9 -54.71 -7.23 36.11
C PRO A 9 -55.53 -8.48 35.64
N ARG A 10 -54.89 -9.41 34.92
CA ARG A 10 -55.06 -10.90 34.89
C ARG A 10 -54.25 -11.46 33.71
N ASP A 11 -53.14 -12.16 33.93
CA ASP A 11 -52.99 -13.56 34.40
C ASP A 11 -53.49 -14.61 33.41
N GLY A 12 -52.52 -15.24 32.74
CA GLY A 12 -52.65 -16.49 31.99
C GLY A 12 -51.31 -17.23 32.06
N VAL A 13 -51.18 -18.08 33.08
CA VAL A 13 -50.01 -18.93 33.38
C VAL A 13 -50.36 -20.39 33.04
N LEU A 14 -49.29 -21.19 32.83
CA LEU A 14 -49.16 -22.66 32.76
C LEU A 14 -49.29 -23.27 31.35
N THR A 15 -48.31 -24.05 30.89
CA THR A 15 -47.72 -25.18 31.61
C THR A 15 -46.23 -25.40 31.35
N VAL A 16 -45.52 -25.59 32.46
CA VAL A 16 -44.19 -26.20 32.59
C VAL A 16 -44.38 -27.71 32.52
N ASN A 17 -43.55 -28.43 31.74
CA ASN A 17 -43.36 -29.86 31.91
C ASN A 17 -41.89 -30.19 32.14
N ARG A 18 -41.58 -30.50 33.40
CA ARG A 18 -40.44 -31.34 33.82
C ARG A 18 -41.00 -32.38 34.78
N CYS A 19 -40.79 -33.67 34.47
CA CYS A 19 -40.27 -34.67 35.43
C CYS A 19 -39.95 -36.00 34.73
N ARG A 20 -38.76 -36.52 35.04
CA ARG A 20 -38.17 -37.87 34.85
C ARG A 20 -38.96 -38.95 35.65
N PRO A 21 -38.51 -40.22 35.77
CA PRO A 21 -37.71 -41.14 34.93
C PRO A 21 -38.40 -42.53 34.77
N SER A 22 -37.85 -43.42 33.93
CA SER A 22 -37.91 -44.87 34.23
C SER A 22 -36.60 -45.55 33.85
N LEU A 23 -35.95 -46.15 34.86
CA LEU A 23 -34.93 -47.16 34.68
C LEU A 23 -35.61 -48.44 34.17
N SER A 24 -35.00 -49.11 33.20
CA SER A 24 -34.95 -50.56 33.23
C SER A 24 -33.54 -51.03 32.84
N TYR A 25 -33.00 -51.80 33.77
CA TYR A 25 -31.70 -52.43 33.79
C TYR A 25 -31.89 -53.83 33.21
N THR A 26 -31.16 -54.19 32.15
CA THR A 26 -30.73 -55.57 31.96
C THR A 26 -29.29 -55.61 31.47
N SER A 27 -28.51 -56.35 32.26
CA SER A 27 -27.09 -56.63 32.12
C SER A 27 -26.85 -57.72 31.08
N SER A 28 -25.85 -57.56 30.23
CA SER A 28 -25.02 -58.70 29.83
C SER A 28 -23.55 -58.30 29.76
N LYS A 29 -22.78 -58.97 30.63
CA LYS A 29 -21.34 -58.92 30.75
C LYS A 29 -20.70 -59.62 29.55
N SER A 30 -19.65 -59.01 29.01
CA SER A 30 -18.42 -59.76 28.71
C SER A 30 -17.23 -58.81 28.83
N LYS A 31 -16.57 -58.92 30.00
CA LYS A 31 -15.21 -58.46 30.24
C LYS A 31 -14.23 -59.44 29.59
N ASP A 32 -12.99 -58.97 29.48
CA ASP A 32 -11.76 -59.73 29.24
C ASP A 32 -11.37 -59.99 27.79
N ARG A 33 -10.50 -59.13 27.26
CA ARG A 33 -9.07 -59.45 27.12
C ARG A 33 -8.31 -58.28 26.48
N ARG A 34 -7.79 -57.38 27.32
CA ARG A 34 -6.45 -56.83 27.09
C ARG A 34 -5.48 -57.78 27.78
N VAL A 35 -4.29 -57.89 27.18
CA VAL A 35 -3.09 -58.65 27.63
C VAL A 35 -3.01 -60.06 27.06
N GLU A 36 -2.35 -60.16 25.90
CA GLU A 36 -1.27 -61.10 25.53
C GLU A 36 -1.27 -61.37 24.02
N ALA A 37 -0.36 -60.70 23.32
CA ALA A 37 0.50 -61.32 22.30
C ALA A 37 1.45 -60.26 21.74
N MET A 38 2.54 -60.01 22.46
CA MET A 38 3.81 -59.77 21.75
C MET A 38 4.09 -61.05 20.96
N ARG A 39 3.81 -61.03 19.66
CA ARG A 39 4.33 -62.03 18.72
C ARG A 39 5.17 -61.31 17.70
N ALA A 40 6.46 -61.57 17.81
CA ALA A 40 7.49 -61.16 16.88
C ALA A 40 7.05 -61.43 15.43
N PHE A 41 7.13 -60.40 14.60
CA PHE A 41 7.08 -60.59 13.15
C PHE A 41 8.28 -61.46 12.75
N PRO A 42 8.08 -62.54 11.97
CA PRO A 42 9.21 -63.29 11.44
C PRO A 42 9.91 -62.40 10.41
N GLN A 43 11.02 -61.79 10.81
CA GLN A 43 11.90 -61.09 9.88
C GLN A 43 12.47 -62.12 8.92
N LYS A 44 11.91 -62.16 7.70
CA LYS A 44 12.55 -62.85 6.59
C LYS A 44 13.83 -62.06 6.27
N PRO A 45 15.04 -62.65 6.40
CA PRO A 45 16.32 -61.94 6.29
C PRO A 45 16.53 -61.26 4.92
N LEU A 46 15.77 -61.71 3.91
CA LEU A 46 15.80 -61.17 2.55
C LEU A 46 15.25 -59.72 2.47
N PHE A 47 14.25 -59.36 3.27
CA PHE A 47 13.66 -58.01 3.22
C PHE A 47 14.51 -56.95 3.93
N ALA A 48 15.17 -57.34 5.03
CA ALA A 48 16.12 -56.47 5.71
C ALA A 48 17.37 -56.21 4.84
N ALA A 49 17.88 -57.26 4.17
CA ALA A 49 19.00 -57.12 3.25
C ALA A 49 18.67 -56.25 2.03
N ALA A 50 17.46 -56.39 1.45
CA ALA A 50 17.01 -55.57 0.33
C ALA A 50 16.84 -54.09 0.71
N ALA A 51 16.34 -53.79 1.91
CA ALA A 51 16.20 -52.42 2.39
C ALA A 51 17.56 -51.74 2.62
N VAL A 52 18.53 -52.46 3.19
CA VAL A 52 19.90 -51.95 3.39
C VAL A 52 20.61 -51.74 2.05
N ALA A 53 20.46 -52.67 1.09
CA ALA A 53 21.05 -52.53 -0.25
C ALA A 53 20.48 -51.31 -1.01
N ALA A 54 19.18 -51.02 -0.88
CA ALA A 54 18.55 -49.85 -1.50
C ALA A 54 19.06 -48.53 -0.90
N ILE A 55 19.29 -48.48 0.42
CA ILE A 55 19.85 -47.29 1.09
C ILE A 55 21.30 -47.05 0.68
N VAL A 56 22.12 -48.11 0.60
CA VAL A 56 23.52 -48.00 0.16
C VAL A 56 23.62 -47.60 -1.31
N ALA A 57 22.77 -48.16 -2.18
CA ALA A 57 22.70 -47.76 -3.59
C ALA A 57 22.24 -46.30 -3.76
N GLY A 58 21.26 -45.85 -2.97
CA GLY A 58 20.82 -44.45 -2.95
C GLY A 58 21.91 -43.49 -2.47
N ALA A 59 22.66 -43.85 -1.42
CA ALA A 59 23.77 -43.05 -0.93
C ALA A 59 24.93 -42.95 -1.94
N LEU A 60 25.26 -44.04 -2.64
CA LEU A 60 26.27 -44.05 -3.70
C LEU A 60 25.85 -43.22 -4.93
N LEU A 61 24.57 -43.23 -5.29
CA LEU A 61 24.04 -42.38 -6.37
C LEU A 61 24.11 -40.88 -6.00
N VAL A 62 23.75 -40.49 -4.77
CA VAL A 62 23.86 -39.08 -4.32
C VAL A 62 25.33 -38.63 -4.24
N SER A 63 26.24 -39.53 -3.85
CA SER A 63 27.69 -39.26 -3.84
C SER A 63 28.24 -39.04 -5.26
N SER A 64 27.63 -39.67 -6.27
CA SER A 64 28.01 -39.51 -7.68
C SER A 64 27.63 -38.14 -8.25
N PHE A 65 26.54 -37.52 -7.75
CA PHE A 65 26.11 -36.19 -8.17
C PHE A 65 26.85 -35.05 -7.46
N LEU A 66 27.36 -35.27 -6.25
CA LEU A 66 28.13 -34.26 -5.50
C LEU A 66 29.61 -34.20 -5.89
N VAL A 67 30.18 -35.27 -6.47
CA VAL A 67 31.57 -35.30 -6.96
C VAL A 67 31.67 -34.97 -8.47
N GLY A 68 30.54 -34.95 -9.19
CA GLY A 68 30.46 -34.61 -10.62
C GLY A 68 30.24 -33.13 -10.94
N ALA A 69 30.00 -32.27 -9.95
CA ALA A 69 29.72 -30.84 -10.16
C ALA A 69 30.98 -29.95 -10.26
N ASP A 70 32.17 -30.47 -9.92
CA ASP A 70 33.42 -29.70 -9.88
C ASP A 70 34.38 -29.99 -11.05
N ARG A 71 33.90 -30.58 -12.15
CA ARG A 71 34.73 -30.78 -13.35
C ARG A 71 34.04 -30.29 -14.61
N GLY A 72 34.21 -28.98 -14.82
CA GLY A 72 34.57 -28.42 -16.12
C GLY A 72 33.46 -28.38 -17.15
N LEU A 73 32.70 -27.29 -17.14
CA LEU A 73 32.17 -26.58 -18.31
C LEU A 73 31.57 -25.30 -17.76
N PHE A 74 32.16 -24.14 -18.03
CA PHE A 74 31.49 -22.94 -18.56
C PHE A 74 32.52 -21.83 -18.77
N CYS A 75 32.42 -21.25 -19.96
CA CYS A 75 33.35 -20.36 -20.65
C CYS A 75 34.04 -19.28 -19.81
N SER A 76 35.31 -19.06 -20.12
CA SER A 76 36.03 -17.82 -19.85
C SER A 76 35.26 -16.63 -20.41
N ILE A 77 34.54 -15.94 -19.54
CA ILE A 77 34.20 -14.53 -19.73
C ILE A 77 34.93 -13.83 -18.60
N SER A 78 36.07 -13.23 -18.91
CA SER A 78 36.78 -12.37 -17.98
C SER A 78 35.79 -11.31 -17.46
N PRO A 79 35.64 -11.10 -16.14
CA PRO A 79 34.97 -9.91 -15.68
C PRO A 79 35.98 -8.79 -15.89
N VAL A 80 35.90 -8.12 -17.03
CA VAL A 80 36.35 -6.73 -17.12
C VAL A 80 35.33 -5.91 -16.33
N PHE A 81 35.33 -6.08 -15.01
CA PHE A 81 34.86 -5.03 -14.11
C PHE A 81 35.97 -4.00 -14.10
N SER A 82 35.97 -3.14 -15.12
CA SER A 82 36.56 -1.83 -14.98
C SER A 82 35.92 -1.22 -13.74
N ARG A 83 36.67 -1.19 -12.63
CA ARG A 83 36.45 -0.23 -11.55
C ARG A 83 36.64 1.15 -12.17
N ILE A 84 35.58 1.66 -12.77
CA ILE A 84 35.44 3.07 -12.99
C ILE A 84 34.99 3.63 -11.63
N SER A 85 35.96 4.03 -10.83
CA SER A 85 35.71 4.97 -9.74
C SER A 85 35.33 6.31 -10.38
N PHE A 86 34.03 6.58 -10.49
CA PHE A 86 33.53 7.95 -10.55
C PHE A 86 32.99 8.31 -9.15
N GLY A 87 33.59 9.32 -8.55
CA GLY A 87 33.19 9.82 -7.25
C GLY A 87 31.79 10.45 -7.26
N GLY A 88 31.14 10.39 -6.09
CA GLY A 88 30.07 11.31 -5.68
C GLY A 88 28.72 11.15 -6.38
N GLY A 89 27.86 10.26 -5.85
CA GLY A 89 26.43 10.24 -6.15
C GLY A 89 25.81 8.88 -5.88
N GLY A 90 25.14 8.72 -4.73
CA GLY A 90 24.55 7.45 -4.28
C GLY A 90 23.34 7.01 -5.09
N GLY A 91 23.57 6.39 -6.25
CA GLY A 91 22.59 5.56 -6.94
C GLY A 91 22.90 4.10 -6.66
N THR A 92 22.00 3.40 -5.95
CA THR A 92 21.99 1.93 -5.95
C THR A 92 21.77 1.44 -7.37
N ASP A 93 22.43 0.33 -7.74
CA ASP A 93 22.31 -0.25 -9.08
C ASP A 93 20.82 -0.49 -9.38
N THR A 94 20.32 -0.01 -10.52
CA THR A 94 18.90 -0.15 -10.89
C THR A 94 18.46 -1.62 -10.89
N THR A 95 19.41 -2.52 -11.19
CA THR A 95 19.24 -3.97 -11.14
C THR A 95 19.03 -4.47 -9.71
N GLU A 96 19.73 -3.88 -8.73
CA GLU A 96 19.66 -4.25 -7.32
C GLU A 96 18.29 -3.90 -6.73
N GLN A 97 17.80 -2.68 -6.94
CA GLN A 97 16.47 -2.28 -6.44
C GLN A 97 15.34 -3.18 -6.98
N LEU A 98 15.43 -3.56 -8.25
CA LEU A 98 14.45 -4.46 -8.87
C LEU A 98 14.57 -5.89 -8.33
N ALA A 99 15.79 -6.40 -8.17
CA ALA A 99 16.03 -7.73 -7.61
C ALA A 99 15.54 -7.84 -6.15
N GLU A 100 15.79 -6.81 -5.33
CA GLU A 100 15.32 -6.76 -3.94
C GLU A 100 13.79 -6.69 -3.84
N ALA A 101 13.14 -5.87 -4.67
CA ALA A 101 11.69 -5.83 -4.71
C ALA A 101 11.10 -7.17 -5.17
N LEU A 102 11.66 -7.79 -6.21
CA LEU A 102 11.24 -9.11 -6.68
C LEU A 102 11.38 -10.16 -5.59
N LEU A 103 12.54 -10.22 -4.92
CA LEU A 103 12.79 -11.13 -3.82
C LEU A 103 11.77 -10.94 -2.69
N TYR A 104 11.50 -9.69 -2.30
CA TYR A 104 10.54 -9.36 -1.24
C TYR A 104 9.12 -9.87 -1.56
N TYR A 105 8.58 -9.58 -2.75
CA TYR A 105 7.22 -9.99 -3.09
C TYR A 105 7.12 -11.48 -3.47
N ALA A 106 8.22 -12.11 -3.90
CA ALA A 106 8.24 -13.54 -4.21
C ALA A 106 8.37 -14.43 -2.97
N THR A 107 9.00 -13.94 -1.89
CA THR A 107 9.33 -14.76 -0.71
C THR A 107 8.56 -14.38 0.56
N THR A 108 7.73 -13.35 0.53
CA THR A 108 6.88 -12.94 1.65
C THR A 108 5.39 -13.02 1.31
N SER A 109 4.53 -12.95 2.32
CA SER A 109 3.08 -12.83 2.14
C SER A 109 2.61 -11.39 1.88
N ALA A 110 3.55 -10.46 1.61
CA ALA A 110 3.22 -9.08 1.32
C ALA A 110 2.56 -8.98 -0.07
N VAL A 111 1.35 -8.43 -0.09
CA VAL A 111 0.60 -8.18 -1.32
C VAL A 111 0.38 -6.68 -1.45
N PRO A 112 0.69 -6.06 -2.61
CA PRO A 112 0.35 -4.69 -2.88
C PRO A 112 -1.13 -4.35 -2.59
N GLN A 113 -1.40 -3.15 -2.09
CA GLN A 113 -2.74 -2.62 -1.81
C GLN A 113 -3.54 -2.39 -3.10
N GLN A 114 -2.86 -1.90 -4.14
CA GLN A 114 -3.47 -1.73 -5.46
C GLN A 114 -3.61 -3.07 -6.20
N SER A 115 -4.72 -3.24 -6.91
CA SER A 115 -4.95 -4.39 -7.77
C SER A 115 -3.99 -4.40 -8.96
N ARG A 116 -3.80 -5.57 -9.60
CA ARG A 116 -2.97 -5.69 -10.81
C ARG A 116 -3.37 -4.71 -11.93
N ALA A 117 -4.66 -4.42 -12.08
CA ALA A 117 -5.14 -3.48 -13.09
C ALA A 117 -4.77 -2.02 -12.75
N GLU A 118 -4.94 -1.64 -11.48
CA GLU A 118 -4.53 -0.33 -10.95
C GLU A 118 -3.02 -0.13 -11.08
N ILE A 119 -2.23 -1.14 -10.70
CA ILE A 119 -0.77 -1.10 -10.80
C ILE A 119 -0.31 -0.92 -12.24
N ARG A 120 -0.93 -1.63 -13.18
CA ARG A 120 -0.58 -1.51 -14.61
C ARG A 120 -0.79 -0.10 -15.15
N LEU A 121 -1.86 0.58 -14.72
CA LEU A 121 -2.14 1.94 -15.18
C LEU A 121 -1.00 2.91 -14.80
N THR A 122 -0.50 2.82 -13.57
CA THR A 122 0.65 3.61 -13.10
C THR A 122 1.95 3.16 -13.78
N LEU A 123 2.18 1.85 -13.89
CA LEU A 123 3.38 1.27 -14.52
C LEU A 123 3.53 1.72 -15.98
N ASP A 124 2.44 1.79 -16.74
CA ASP A 124 2.48 2.23 -18.13
C ASP A 124 2.91 3.69 -18.26
N VAL A 125 2.57 4.55 -17.28
CA VAL A 125 3.09 5.93 -17.21
C VAL A 125 4.57 5.95 -16.82
N LEU A 126 4.95 5.21 -15.77
CA LEU A 126 6.35 5.14 -15.32
C LEU A 126 7.28 4.62 -16.43
N ARG A 127 6.84 3.66 -17.25
CA ARG A 127 7.62 3.16 -18.40
C ARG A 127 7.85 4.21 -19.49
N ARG A 128 6.89 5.11 -19.70
CA ARG A 128 7.00 6.17 -20.73
C ARG A 128 7.77 7.38 -20.25
N ARG A 129 7.76 7.65 -18.94
CA ARG A 129 8.43 8.82 -18.34
C ARG A 129 9.77 8.52 -17.69
N GLY A 130 10.00 7.27 -17.30
CA GLY A 130 11.08 6.87 -16.41
C GLY A 130 12.47 6.96 -17.05
N PRO A 131 13.51 7.21 -16.25
CA PRO A 131 13.47 7.55 -14.83
C PRO A 131 12.90 8.97 -14.60
N CYS A 132 12.03 9.14 -13.59
CA CYS A 132 11.34 10.42 -13.36
C CYS A 132 11.25 10.82 -11.88
N ASN A 133 10.72 12.01 -11.64
CA ASN A 133 10.39 12.50 -10.31
C ASN A 133 9.01 11.99 -9.86
N PHE A 134 8.98 10.98 -8.99
CA PHE A 134 7.75 10.33 -8.54
C PHE A 134 7.46 10.63 -7.04
N LEU A 135 6.43 11.40 -6.75
CA LEU A 135 5.94 11.64 -5.38
C LEU A 135 4.84 10.66 -5.04
N VAL A 136 4.89 10.06 -3.86
CA VAL A 136 3.84 9.17 -3.36
C VAL A 136 3.39 9.66 -1.99
N PHE A 137 2.13 10.07 -1.88
CA PHE A 137 1.47 10.23 -0.59
C PHE A 137 1.02 8.83 -0.14
N GLY A 138 1.68 8.31 0.88
CA GLY A 138 1.50 6.97 1.43
C GLY A 138 2.77 6.15 1.39
N LEU A 139 3.08 5.49 2.51
CA LEU A 139 4.14 4.51 2.60
C LEU A 139 3.53 3.15 2.97
N GLY A 140 4.03 2.05 2.41
CA GLY A 140 3.52 0.74 2.79
C GLY A 140 3.87 -0.37 1.81
N ARG A 141 2.89 -1.25 1.58
CA ARG A 141 3.08 -2.50 0.84
C ARG A 141 3.49 -2.30 -0.61
N ASP A 142 3.15 -1.16 -1.20
CA ASP A 142 3.43 -0.86 -2.61
C ASP A 142 4.78 -0.16 -2.80
N SER A 143 5.39 0.33 -1.71
CA SER A 143 6.51 1.26 -1.79
C SER A 143 7.77 0.67 -2.42
N ARG A 144 8.12 -0.59 -2.11
CA ARG A 144 9.26 -1.27 -2.76
C ARG A 144 9.04 -1.41 -4.26
N MET A 145 7.82 -1.80 -4.66
CA MET A 145 7.43 -1.90 -6.06
C MET A 145 7.53 -0.53 -6.76
N TRP A 146 7.00 0.53 -6.16
CA TRP A 146 7.08 1.89 -6.72
C TRP A 146 8.50 2.42 -6.85
N ALA A 147 9.36 2.17 -5.86
CA ALA A 147 10.76 2.53 -5.94
C ALA A 147 11.45 1.76 -7.09
N ALA A 148 11.30 0.44 -7.14
CA ALA A 148 11.91 -0.40 -8.16
C ALA A 148 11.42 -0.11 -9.59
N MET A 149 10.12 0.18 -9.78
CA MET A 149 9.56 0.50 -11.10
C MET A 149 10.05 1.86 -11.65
N ASN A 150 10.57 2.72 -10.79
CA ASN A 150 11.18 4.01 -11.14
C ASN A 150 12.68 4.02 -10.78
N ALA A 151 13.35 2.85 -10.88
CA ALA A 151 14.77 2.74 -10.61
C ALA A 151 15.58 3.71 -11.50
N GLY A 152 16.57 4.38 -10.90
CA GLY A 152 17.35 5.45 -11.55
C GLY A 152 16.65 6.83 -11.51
N GLY A 153 15.36 6.88 -11.17
CA GLY A 153 14.62 8.12 -10.89
C GLY A 153 14.62 8.46 -9.41
N THR A 154 13.81 9.46 -9.04
CA THR A 154 13.63 9.82 -7.63
C THR A 154 12.19 9.57 -7.20
N THR A 155 11.99 8.48 -6.46
CA THR A 155 10.74 8.15 -5.78
C THR A 155 10.81 8.59 -4.32
N LEU A 156 9.86 9.42 -3.88
CA LEU A 156 9.77 9.91 -2.50
C LEU A 156 8.39 9.60 -1.91
N PHE A 157 8.37 9.06 -0.69
CA PHE A 157 7.14 8.74 0.03
C PHE A 157 6.88 9.74 1.16
N LEU A 158 5.63 10.15 1.35
CA LEU A 158 5.17 10.96 2.48
C LEU A 158 4.16 10.16 3.30
N GLU A 159 4.42 9.97 4.59
CA GLU A 159 3.60 9.12 5.48
C GLU A 159 3.13 9.91 6.70
N GLU A 160 1.85 9.80 7.06
CA GLU A 160 1.31 10.51 8.23
C GLU A 160 1.47 9.79 9.56
N ASP A 161 1.55 8.46 9.55
CA ASP A 161 1.61 7.65 10.74
C ASP A 161 3.06 7.38 11.13
N SER A 162 3.48 7.90 12.29
CA SER A 162 4.89 7.81 12.72
C SER A 162 5.33 6.38 13.01
N GLU A 163 4.47 5.57 13.64
CA GLU A 163 4.81 4.18 13.98
C GLU A 163 4.93 3.33 12.70
N TRP A 164 4.00 3.53 11.76
CA TRP A 164 4.05 2.86 10.47
C TRP A 164 5.25 3.30 9.63
N TYR A 165 5.54 4.59 9.63
CA TYR A 165 6.74 5.15 8.99
C TYR A 165 8.03 4.48 9.49
N GLU A 166 8.22 4.43 10.81
CA GLU A 166 9.38 3.79 11.42
C GLU A 166 9.45 2.29 11.12
N LEU A 167 8.32 1.59 11.19
CA LEU A 167 8.24 0.16 10.92
C LEU A 167 8.62 -0.17 9.47
N VAL A 168 8.09 0.58 8.50
CA VAL A 168 8.38 0.33 7.09
C VAL A 168 9.84 0.64 6.77
N LEU A 169 10.39 1.76 7.26
CA LEU A 169 11.81 2.09 7.01
C LEU A 169 12.78 1.14 7.70
N LYS A 170 12.44 0.61 8.89
CA LYS A 170 13.24 -0.43 9.55
C LYS A 170 13.38 -1.69 8.69
N THR A 171 12.33 -2.06 7.94
CA THR A 171 12.33 -3.24 7.07
C THR A 171 12.76 -2.93 5.64
N SER A 172 12.80 -1.65 5.25
CA SER A 172 13.01 -1.19 3.88
C SER A 172 13.90 0.07 3.87
N PRO A 173 15.15 -0.01 4.37
CA PRO A 173 16.00 1.16 4.60
C PRO A 173 16.37 1.90 3.30
N MET A 174 16.25 1.23 2.15
CA MET A 174 16.42 1.80 0.81
C MET A 174 15.35 2.83 0.42
N LEU A 175 14.18 2.85 1.08
CA LEU A 175 13.08 3.73 0.72
C LEU A 175 13.36 5.16 1.19
N ARG A 176 13.21 6.12 0.28
CA ARG A 176 13.25 7.55 0.61
C ARG A 176 11.87 7.99 1.07
N ALA A 177 11.71 8.24 2.36
CA ALA A 177 10.43 8.66 2.91
C ALA A 177 10.60 9.78 3.94
N HIS A 178 9.53 10.56 4.13
CA HIS A 178 9.42 11.53 5.22
C HIS A 178 8.11 11.33 5.98
N HIS A 179 8.21 11.39 7.31
CA HIS A 179 7.04 11.55 8.17
C HIS A 179 6.49 12.97 8.03
N VAL A 180 5.19 13.11 7.82
CA VAL A 180 4.52 14.41 7.64
C VAL A 180 3.27 14.49 8.50
N LYS A 181 2.83 15.70 8.84
CA LYS A 181 1.63 15.91 9.66
C LYS A 181 0.53 16.56 8.84
N TYR A 182 -0.66 15.99 8.93
CA TYR A 182 -1.87 16.55 8.34
C TYR A 182 -2.67 17.30 9.39
N ARG A 183 -3.14 18.50 9.04
CA ARG A 183 -3.98 19.33 9.90
C ARG A 183 -5.48 19.19 9.65
N THR A 184 -5.86 18.62 8.51
CA THR A 184 -7.26 18.42 8.10
C THR A 184 -7.77 17.08 8.60
N ARG A 185 -9.01 17.03 9.11
CA ARG A 185 -9.71 15.78 9.44
C ARG A 185 -10.78 15.43 8.42
N LEU A 186 -11.06 14.14 8.26
CA LEU A 186 -12.06 13.65 7.31
C LEU A 186 -13.45 14.26 7.56
N ASP A 187 -13.84 14.45 8.83
CA ASP A 187 -15.10 15.09 9.24
C ASP A 187 -15.21 16.57 8.85
N GLU A 188 -14.11 17.23 8.50
CA GLU A 188 -14.09 18.62 8.03
C GLU A 188 -14.25 18.73 6.50
N SER A 189 -14.21 17.61 5.76
CA SER A 189 -14.17 17.57 4.29
C SER A 189 -15.26 18.43 3.64
N ASP A 190 -16.50 18.31 4.08
CA ASP A 190 -17.63 19.06 3.56
C ASP A 190 -17.53 20.58 3.83
N LYS A 191 -17.04 20.96 5.02
CA LYS A 191 -16.82 22.36 5.40
C LYS A 191 -15.70 22.98 4.58
N LEU A 192 -14.59 22.27 4.46
CA LEU A 192 -13.40 22.71 3.71
C LEU A 192 -13.73 22.90 2.21
N LEU A 193 -14.44 21.95 1.61
CA LEU A 193 -14.80 22.00 0.18
C LEU A 193 -15.77 23.16 -0.13
N ARG A 194 -16.70 23.48 0.77
CA ARG A 194 -17.59 24.65 0.60
C ARG A 194 -16.88 25.98 0.89
N GLY A 195 -15.91 25.97 1.79
CA GLY A 195 -15.26 27.16 2.32
C GLY A 195 -14.09 27.67 1.47
N TYR A 196 -13.36 26.77 0.78
CA TYR A 196 -12.07 27.13 0.19
C TYR A 196 -12.12 28.32 -0.78
N ARG A 197 -13.22 28.49 -1.54
CA ARG A 197 -13.38 29.62 -2.49
C ARG A 197 -13.43 30.98 -1.80
N LYS A 198 -13.78 31.03 -0.51
CA LYS A 198 -13.80 32.26 0.30
C LYS A 198 -12.40 32.64 0.79
N GLU A 199 -11.50 31.66 0.89
CA GLU A 199 -10.12 31.86 1.29
C GLU A 199 -9.29 32.27 0.07
N ALA A 200 -8.88 33.54 0.00
CA ALA A 200 -8.14 34.07 -1.16
C ALA A 200 -6.90 33.23 -1.48
N GLU A 201 -6.22 32.75 -0.43
CA GLU A 201 -5.00 31.97 -0.50
C GLU A 201 -5.23 30.51 -0.93
N CYS A 202 -6.48 30.04 -0.93
CA CYS A 202 -6.81 28.73 -1.48
C CYS A 202 -7.08 28.78 -2.99
N ARG A 203 -7.26 29.96 -3.58
CA ARG A 203 -7.69 30.11 -4.98
C ARG A 203 -6.57 29.80 -5.97
N PRO A 204 -6.90 29.27 -7.17
CA PRO A 204 -5.92 29.16 -8.24
C PRO A 204 -5.31 30.52 -8.57
N GLY A 205 -3.99 30.57 -8.76
CA GLY A 205 -3.32 31.80 -9.18
C GLY A 205 -3.19 32.87 -8.10
N ALA A 206 -3.60 32.61 -6.84
CA ALA A 206 -3.08 33.37 -5.71
C ALA A 206 -1.54 33.41 -5.83
N ALA A 207 -0.91 34.56 -5.56
CA ALA A 207 0.51 34.90 -5.83
C ALA A 207 1.55 34.02 -5.09
N ASP A 208 1.07 32.90 -4.59
CA ASP A 208 1.51 32.09 -3.48
C ASP A 208 1.28 30.61 -3.85
N GLY A 209 1.61 30.20 -5.09
CA GLY A 209 1.47 28.81 -5.56
C GLY A 209 2.26 27.80 -4.71
N ILE A 210 3.33 27.22 -5.26
CA ILE A 210 4.25 26.39 -4.43
C ILE A 210 4.84 27.21 -3.27
N SER A 211 5.08 28.51 -3.49
CA SER A 211 5.57 29.45 -2.47
C SER A 211 4.58 29.65 -1.31
N GLY A 212 3.28 29.69 -1.56
CA GLY A 212 2.28 29.83 -0.49
C GLY A 212 2.00 28.53 0.24
N LEU A 213 2.12 27.38 -0.45
CA LEU A 213 2.20 26.09 0.25
C LEU A 213 3.36 26.08 1.24
N GLN A 214 4.54 26.54 0.84
CA GLN A 214 5.74 26.57 1.69
C GLN A 214 5.62 27.58 2.84
N ARG A 215 5.10 28.78 2.59
CA ARG A 215 4.99 29.85 3.60
C ARG A 215 3.79 29.69 4.54
N ASN A 216 3.00 28.61 4.39
CA ASN A 216 1.72 28.44 5.09
C ASN A 216 0.84 29.68 4.90
N GLY A 217 0.54 30.00 3.64
CA GLY A 217 -0.28 31.14 3.25
C GLY A 217 -1.74 31.07 3.72
N GLY A 218 -2.07 30.50 4.89
CA GLY A 218 -3.41 30.58 5.47
C GLY A 218 -4.47 29.65 4.88
N CYS A 219 -4.29 29.08 3.68
CA CYS A 219 -5.26 28.14 3.11
C CYS A 219 -5.36 26.85 3.95
N PRO A 220 -6.50 26.50 4.58
CA PRO A 220 -6.60 25.32 5.45
C PRO A 220 -6.37 23.98 4.71
N LEU A 221 -6.54 23.95 3.38
CA LEU A 221 -6.28 22.78 2.55
C LEU A 221 -4.81 22.58 2.18
N ALA A 222 -3.96 23.60 2.35
CA ALA A 222 -2.53 23.45 2.05
C ALA A 222 -1.88 22.46 3.03
N LEU A 223 -1.11 21.51 2.49
CA LEU A 223 -0.23 20.65 3.28
C LEU A 223 1.10 21.38 3.49
N VAL A 224 1.29 21.87 4.71
CA VAL A 224 2.38 22.75 5.10
C VAL A 224 3.43 22.02 5.92
N GLY A 225 4.64 22.58 6.01
CA GLY A 225 5.73 21.98 6.79
C GLY A 225 6.31 20.71 6.15
N LEU A 226 6.16 20.56 4.83
CA LEU A 226 6.81 19.47 4.10
C LEU A 226 8.32 19.73 3.99
N PRO A 227 9.13 18.67 3.83
CA PRO A 227 10.55 18.81 3.53
C PRO A 227 10.79 19.71 2.33
N ARG A 228 11.89 20.49 2.37
CA ARG A 228 12.24 21.46 1.30
C ARG A 228 12.27 20.81 -0.09
N GLU A 229 12.77 19.58 -0.19
CA GLU A 229 12.82 18.84 -1.46
C GLU A 229 11.43 18.56 -2.07
N VAL A 230 10.35 18.59 -1.28
CA VAL A 230 8.99 18.44 -1.80
C VAL A 230 8.53 19.69 -2.55
N TYR A 231 8.88 20.87 -2.03
CA TYR A 231 8.52 22.15 -2.63
C TYR A 231 9.41 22.51 -3.81
N GLU A 232 10.71 22.20 -3.74
CA GLU A 232 11.68 22.63 -4.76
C GLU A 232 11.71 21.72 -5.99
N ARG A 233 11.27 20.46 -5.84
CA ARG A 233 11.30 19.49 -6.93
C ARG A 233 10.06 19.59 -7.80
N GLU A 234 10.27 19.52 -9.11
CA GLU A 234 9.20 19.39 -10.09
C GLU A 234 8.83 17.92 -10.25
N TRP A 235 7.61 17.57 -9.90
CA TRP A 235 7.12 16.21 -9.91
C TRP A 235 6.53 15.84 -11.27
N ASP A 236 6.98 14.73 -11.85
CA ASP A 236 6.47 14.19 -13.11
C ASP A 236 5.23 13.33 -12.89
N VAL A 237 5.27 12.56 -11.81
CA VAL A 237 4.23 11.64 -11.41
C VAL A 237 3.93 11.86 -9.94
N VAL A 238 2.65 11.90 -9.59
CA VAL A 238 2.18 11.98 -8.20
C VAL A 238 1.15 10.89 -7.95
N MET A 239 1.36 10.04 -6.96
CA MET A 239 0.38 9.06 -6.48
C MET A 239 -0.18 9.54 -5.14
N ILE A 240 -1.50 9.72 -5.08
CA ILE A 240 -2.23 10.10 -3.88
C ILE A 240 -2.96 8.85 -3.36
N ASP A 241 -2.30 8.10 -2.46
CA ASP A 241 -2.81 6.87 -1.85
C ASP A 241 -2.91 6.97 -0.31
N ALA A 242 -2.61 8.13 0.27
CA ALA A 242 -2.72 8.42 1.69
C ALA A 242 -3.01 9.92 1.91
N PRO A 243 -3.42 10.33 3.12
CA PRO A 243 -3.54 9.57 4.37
C PRO A 243 -4.73 8.59 4.42
N LYS A 244 -4.75 7.75 5.45
CA LYS A 244 -5.70 6.63 5.69
C LYS A 244 -7.18 6.97 5.48
N GLY A 245 -7.68 8.05 6.09
CA GLY A 245 -9.08 8.48 5.96
C GLY A 245 -10.13 7.44 6.36
N TYR A 246 -9.85 6.55 7.33
CA TYR A 246 -10.76 5.45 7.70
C TYR A 246 -11.76 5.78 8.83
N PHE A 247 -11.59 6.91 9.54
CA PHE A 247 -12.51 7.35 10.60
C PHE A 247 -12.64 8.89 10.63
N PRO A 248 -13.72 9.46 11.20
CA PRO A 248 -14.04 10.88 11.07
C PRO A 248 -12.91 11.83 11.50
N SER A 249 -12.23 11.55 12.62
CA SER A 249 -11.14 12.37 13.13
C SER A 249 -9.77 12.09 12.49
N ALA A 250 -9.67 11.07 11.63
CA ALA A 250 -8.44 10.76 10.91
C ALA A 250 -8.13 11.84 9.86
N PRO A 251 -6.85 12.04 9.52
CA PRO A 251 -6.50 12.75 8.30
C PRO A 251 -7.13 12.10 7.06
N GLY A 252 -7.72 12.93 6.20
CA GLY A 252 -8.24 12.53 4.90
C GLY A 252 -7.42 13.11 3.74
N ARG A 253 -7.63 12.60 2.52
CA ARG A 253 -6.84 12.96 1.32
C ARG A 253 -7.05 14.38 0.80
N MET A 254 -7.91 15.18 1.43
CA MET A 254 -8.24 16.56 1.01
C MET A 254 -6.98 17.42 0.81
N ALA A 255 -6.10 17.46 1.81
CA ALA A 255 -4.90 18.31 1.75
C ALA A 255 -3.86 17.79 0.75
N ALA A 256 -3.75 16.46 0.59
CA ALA A 256 -2.86 15.84 -0.40
C ALA A 256 -3.33 16.15 -1.83
N ILE A 257 -4.64 16.00 -2.11
CA ILE A 257 -5.24 16.32 -3.41
C ILE A 257 -5.04 17.81 -3.75
N TYR A 258 -5.35 18.70 -2.82
CA TYR A 258 -5.17 20.13 -3.00
C TYR A 258 -3.71 20.48 -3.29
N SER A 259 -2.78 20.01 -2.46
CA SER A 259 -1.36 20.36 -2.58
C SER A 259 -0.71 19.77 -3.83
N ALA A 260 -1.06 18.53 -4.19
CA ALA A 260 -0.64 17.92 -5.46
C ALA A 260 -1.12 18.74 -6.67
N THR A 261 -2.36 19.24 -6.63
CA THR A 261 -2.92 20.09 -7.69
C THR A 261 -2.14 21.40 -7.80
N VAL A 262 -1.85 22.06 -6.69
CA VAL A 262 -1.08 23.31 -6.66
C VAL A 262 0.35 23.08 -7.17
N MET A 263 1.02 22.01 -6.76
CA MET A 263 2.36 21.66 -7.25
C MET A 263 2.36 21.34 -8.75
N ALA A 264 1.41 20.55 -9.23
CA ALA A 264 1.30 20.19 -10.65
C ALA A 264 1.06 21.42 -11.55
N ARG A 265 0.20 22.34 -11.10
CA ARG A 265 -0.09 23.61 -11.80
C ARG A 265 1.07 24.60 -11.71
N GLY A 266 1.82 24.58 -10.62
CA GLY A 266 2.95 25.47 -10.35
C GLY A 266 4.29 25.00 -10.93
N ARG A 267 4.30 23.87 -11.66
CA ARG A 267 5.46 23.38 -12.38
C ARG A 267 5.92 24.43 -13.40
N ARG A 268 7.22 24.71 -13.41
CA ARG A 268 7.92 25.68 -14.27
C ARG A 268 8.50 25.02 -15.52
N GLY A 269 8.99 23.79 -15.40
CA GLY A 269 9.52 23.00 -16.50
C GLY A 269 8.44 22.57 -17.50
N GLU A 270 8.88 22.07 -18.65
CA GLU A 270 7.98 21.57 -19.69
C GLU A 270 7.26 20.28 -19.27
N GLY A 271 6.09 20.07 -19.88
CA GLY A 271 5.31 18.84 -19.73
C GLY A 271 4.27 18.87 -18.60
N ASP A 272 3.27 18.02 -18.78
CA ASP A 272 2.19 17.87 -17.80
C ASP A 272 2.63 17.00 -16.62
N THR A 273 1.94 17.11 -15.49
CA THR A 273 2.10 16.18 -14.35
C THR A 273 1.05 15.08 -14.43
N ASP A 274 1.46 13.81 -14.39
CA ASP A 274 0.52 12.69 -14.25
C ASP A 274 0.17 12.49 -12.77
N VAL A 275 -1.10 12.67 -12.40
CA VAL A 275 -1.59 12.54 -11.03
C VAL A 275 -2.54 11.36 -10.93
N PHE A 276 -2.23 10.44 -10.01
CA PHE A 276 -3.05 9.28 -9.69
C PHE A 276 -3.75 9.49 -8.36
N LEU A 277 -5.07 9.32 -8.33
CA LEU A 277 -5.87 9.40 -7.11
C LEU A 277 -6.52 8.04 -6.86
N HIS A 278 -6.17 7.40 -5.76
CA HIS A 278 -6.75 6.12 -5.34
C HIS A 278 -7.99 6.33 -4.44
N ASP A 279 -8.69 5.23 -4.12
CA ASP A 279 -9.92 5.22 -3.31
C ASP A 279 -11.06 6.13 -3.81
N VAL A 280 -11.20 6.33 -5.13
CA VAL A 280 -12.23 7.22 -5.72
C VAL A 280 -13.66 6.68 -5.64
N ASP A 281 -13.84 5.48 -5.10
CA ASP A 281 -15.13 4.93 -4.66
C ASP A 281 -15.65 5.64 -3.40
N ARG A 282 -14.78 6.30 -2.64
CA ARG A 282 -15.15 7.13 -1.49
C ARG A 282 -15.62 8.51 -1.93
N LYS A 283 -16.61 9.05 -1.19
CA LYS A 283 -17.25 10.34 -1.50
C LYS A 283 -16.26 11.51 -1.49
N VAL A 284 -15.34 11.54 -0.52
CA VAL A 284 -14.42 12.66 -0.31
C VAL A 284 -13.39 12.74 -1.43
N GLU A 285 -12.70 11.65 -1.70
CA GLU A 285 -11.72 11.52 -2.78
C GLU A 285 -12.34 11.87 -4.13
N LYS A 286 -13.54 11.33 -4.41
CA LYS A 286 -14.28 11.64 -5.63
C LYS A 286 -14.61 13.13 -5.77
N ALA A 287 -15.13 13.75 -4.72
CA ALA A 287 -15.52 15.16 -4.74
C ALA A 287 -14.29 16.08 -4.90
N TYR A 288 -13.24 15.84 -4.12
CA TYR A 288 -12.00 16.63 -4.18
C TYR A 288 -11.24 16.42 -5.49
N GLY A 289 -11.19 15.19 -6.01
CA GLY A 289 -10.57 14.91 -7.31
C GLY A 289 -11.29 15.63 -8.46
N LEU A 290 -12.63 15.67 -8.45
CA LEU A 290 -13.38 16.40 -9.47
C LEU A 290 -13.25 17.92 -9.35
N GLU A 291 -13.11 18.45 -8.13
CA GLU A 291 -13.00 19.89 -7.86
C GLU A 291 -11.60 20.44 -8.14
N PHE A 292 -10.54 19.73 -7.74
CA PHE A 292 -9.16 20.25 -7.81
C PHE A 292 -8.39 19.72 -9.02
N LEU A 293 -8.46 18.41 -9.29
CA LEU A 293 -7.75 17.81 -10.43
C LEU A 293 -8.53 17.96 -11.75
N CYS A 294 -9.84 18.23 -11.66
CA CYS A 294 -10.76 18.47 -12.76
C CYS A 294 -11.07 17.28 -13.65
N LYS A 295 -12.36 17.06 -13.90
CA LYS A 295 -12.84 16.02 -14.82
C LYS A 295 -12.23 16.14 -16.22
N LYS A 296 -12.01 17.37 -16.71
CA LYS A 296 -11.42 17.64 -18.03
C LYS A 296 -9.98 17.11 -18.18
N HIS A 297 -9.25 16.97 -17.09
CA HIS A 297 -7.89 16.44 -17.09
C HIS A 297 -7.82 14.93 -16.81
N ARG A 298 -8.95 14.26 -16.56
CA ARG A 298 -8.97 12.82 -16.30
C ARG A 298 -8.79 12.04 -17.59
N VAL A 299 -7.63 11.41 -17.76
CA VAL A 299 -7.23 10.69 -18.98
C VAL A 299 -7.36 9.17 -18.85
N GLY A 300 -7.58 8.65 -17.64
CA GLY A 300 -7.76 7.22 -17.41
C GLY A 300 -8.44 6.90 -16.07
N ALA A 301 -8.94 5.67 -15.95
CA ALA A 301 -9.48 5.13 -14.71
C ALA A 301 -9.50 3.60 -14.76
N THR A 302 -9.28 2.95 -13.62
CA THR A 302 -9.47 1.51 -13.45
C THR A 302 -9.67 1.18 -11.98
N GLY A 303 -10.61 0.29 -11.66
CA GLY A 303 -10.97 -0.01 -10.28
C GLY A 303 -11.29 1.26 -9.48
N ARG A 304 -10.53 1.51 -8.41
CA ARG A 304 -10.64 2.67 -7.51
C ARG A 304 -9.58 3.74 -7.81
N LEU A 305 -8.83 3.59 -8.88
CA LEU A 305 -7.77 4.51 -9.30
C LEU A 305 -8.25 5.37 -10.47
N TRP A 306 -8.12 6.69 -10.33
CA TRP A 306 -8.22 7.65 -11.43
C TRP A 306 -6.85 8.19 -11.81
N HIS A 307 -6.67 8.46 -13.10
CA HIS A 307 -5.46 9.03 -13.68
C HIS A 307 -5.81 10.36 -14.36
N PHE A 308 -5.14 11.42 -13.92
CA PHE A 308 -5.23 12.77 -14.42
C PHE A 308 -3.92 13.21 -15.06
N ARG A 309 -4.00 14.10 -16.04
CA ARG A 309 -2.85 14.78 -16.63
C ARG A 309 -3.05 16.29 -16.51
N ILE A 310 -2.30 16.90 -15.60
CA ILE A 310 -2.47 18.31 -15.21
C ILE A 310 -1.39 19.16 -15.90
N PRO A 311 -1.78 20.10 -16.79
CA PRO A 311 -0.81 21.01 -17.39
C PRO A 311 -0.37 22.09 -16.39
N PRO A 312 0.88 22.59 -16.51
CA PRO A 312 1.31 23.78 -15.78
C PRO A 312 0.50 25.01 -16.24
N VAL A 313 0.31 25.97 -15.33
CA VAL A 313 -0.28 27.26 -15.69
C VAL A 313 0.73 28.06 -16.50
N LYS A 314 0.31 28.57 -17.66
CA LYS A 314 1.19 29.38 -18.50
C LYS A 314 1.51 30.69 -17.78
N ALA A 315 2.78 31.12 -17.80
CA ALA A 315 3.26 32.29 -17.07
C ALA A 315 2.51 33.61 -17.37
N ASN A 316 1.79 33.70 -18.49
CA ASN A 316 1.00 34.87 -18.90
C ASN A 316 -0.50 34.75 -18.61
N GLU A 317 -0.97 33.64 -18.03
CA GLU A 317 -2.36 33.50 -17.60
C GLU A 317 -2.53 33.99 -16.16
N THR A 318 -2.86 35.28 -16.00
CA THR A 318 -3.36 35.81 -14.74
C THR A 318 -4.71 35.15 -14.45
N THR A 319 -4.68 34.06 -13.68
CA THR A 319 -5.88 33.28 -13.39
C THR A 319 -6.69 34.01 -12.33
N THR A 320 -7.76 34.71 -12.73
CA THR A 320 -8.80 35.23 -11.82
C THR A 320 -9.84 34.18 -11.46
N ALA A 321 -9.59 32.91 -11.82
CA ALA A 321 -10.56 31.84 -11.64
C ALA A 321 -10.82 31.59 -10.16
N GLU A 322 -12.09 31.57 -9.78
CA GLU A 322 -12.54 31.23 -8.43
C GLU A 322 -12.52 29.71 -8.15
N THR A 323 -12.19 28.92 -9.18
CA THR A 323 -12.22 27.44 -9.19
C THR A 323 -11.08 26.87 -10.01
N PHE A 324 -10.61 25.68 -9.62
CA PHE A 324 -9.52 24.99 -10.31
C PHE A 324 -9.96 24.41 -11.66
N CYS A 325 -11.26 24.17 -11.81
CA CYS A 325 -11.92 23.71 -13.02
C CYS A 325 -12.74 24.84 -13.61
#